data_AF-A0AAE1FXL4-F1
#
_entry.id   AF-A0AAE1FXL4-F1
#
_cell.length_a   1.000
_cell.length_b   1.000
_cell.length_c   1.000
_cell.angle_alpha   90.00
_cell.angle_beta   90.00
_cell.angle_gamma   90.00
#
_symmetry.space_group_name_H-M   'P 1'
#
loop_
_entity.id
_entity.type
_entity.pdbx_description
1 polymer ?
#
loop_
_entity_poly.entity_id
_entity_poly.type
_entity_poly.pdbx_seq_one_letter_code
_entity_poly.pdbx_strand_id
1 'polypeptide(L)'
;MWVEPGDISTVHRVGRPGDRNRAVIVRFCHRKKRNEVLDKKKELKNKGRNIFVNDDLTPLRATLLKTMKEQESVSNAKTRDGRILAWLRDGNRRVEVSTPADLHRVGVAVPDWKRLKLDHIVSQ
;
A
#
# COMPACT_ATOMS: atom_id res chain seq x y z
N MET A 1 7.49 14.33 18.09
CA MET A 1 6.25 15.02 17.70
C MET A 1 5.11 14.02 17.71
N TRP A 2 4.07 14.31 18.50
CA TRP A 2 2.86 13.52 18.63
C TRP A 2 1.85 13.92 17.54
N VAL A 3 0.80 13.12 17.33
CA VAL A 3 -0.34 13.48 16.47
C VAL A 3 -1.35 14.20 17.35
N GLU A 4 -1.77 15.40 16.94
CA GLU A 4 -2.76 16.21 17.65
C GLU A 4 -4.13 16.14 16.97
N PRO A 5 -5.23 16.47 17.66
CA PRO A 5 -6.57 16.48 17.04
C PRO A 5 -6.64 17.32 15.76
N GLY A 6 -5.94 18.48 15.72
CA GLY A 6 -5.90 19.36 14.55
C GLY A 6 -5.15 18.80 13.33
N ASP A 7 -4.37 17.73 13.52
CA ASP A 7 -3.70 17.03 12.41
C ASP A 7 -4.66 16.13 11.61
N ILE A 8 -5.84 15.83 12.17
CA ILE A 8 -6.82 14.90 11.60
C ILE A 8 -8.00 15.70 11.04
N SER A 9 -8.26 15.50 9.75
CA SER A 9 -9.41 16.09 9.06
C SER A 9 -10.67 15.26 9.31
N THR A 10 -10.59 13.94 9.09
CA THR A 10 -11.71 13.02 9.34
C THR A 10 -11.22 11.65 9.79
N VAL A 11 -12.05 10.95 10.57
CA VAL A 11 -11.80 9.58 11.02
C VAL A 11 -13.11 8.80 11.05
N HIS A 12 -13.13 7.59 10.50
CA HIS A 12 -14.31 6.72 10.55
C HIS A 12 -13.94 5.24 10.48
N ARG A 13 -14.86 4.40 10.97
CA ARG A 13 -14.76 2.95 10.86
C ARG A 13 -15.25 2.53 9.48
N VAL A 14 -14.53 1.62 8.83
CA VAL A 14 -14.92 1.07 7.51
C VAL A 14 -15.37 -0.38 7.63
N GLY A 15 -16.29 -0.79 6.76
CA GLY A 15 -16.89 -2.12 6.74
C GLY A 15 -18.13 -2.28 7.63
N ARG A 16 -18.80 -3.41 7.46
CA ARG A 16 -20.04 -3.75 8.19
C ARG A 16 -19.75 -4.04 9.67
N PRO A 17 -20.62 -3.65 10.60
CA PRO A 17 -20.56 -4.10 12.00
C PRO A 17 -20.53 -5.62 12.09
N GLY A 18 -19.80 -6.15 13.07
CA GLY A 18 -19.66 -7.58 13.36
C GLY A 18 -18.68 -7.79 14.51
N ASP A 19 -18.36 -9.05 14.83
CA ASP A 19 -17.59 -9.39 16.04
C ASP A 19 -16.11 -9.00 15.99
N ARG A 20 -15.57 -8.79 14.79
CA ARG A 20 -14.17 -8.38 14.61
C ARG A 20 -14.00 -6.86 14.68
N ASN A 21 -12.87 -6.44 15.22
CA ASN A 21 -12.45 -5.04 15.17
C ASN A 21 -12.42 -4.55 13.71
N ARG A 22 -13.27 -3.56 13.40
CA ARG A 22 -13.30 -2.93 12.08
C ARG A 22 -11.99 -2.18 11.81
N ALA A 23 -11.68 -1.92 10.54
CA ALA A 23 -10.58 -1.01 10.22
C ALA A 23 -11.01 0.44 10.48
N VAL A 24 -10.03 1.31 10.73
CA VAL A 24 -10.23 2.77 10.83
C VAL A 24 -9.52 3.39 9.64
N ILE A 25 -10.22 4.26 8.91
CA ILE A 25 -9.60 5.14 7.92
C ILE A 25 -9.47 6.53 8.53
N VAL A 26 -8.29 7.12 8.34
CA VAL A 26 -7.92 8.43 8.89
C VAL A 26 -7.46 9.31 7.74
N ARG A 27 -8.13 10.45 7.55
CA ARG A 27 -7.68 11.52 6.66
C ARG A 27 -6.92 12.55 7.49
N PHE A 28 -5.64 12.72 7.21
CA PHE A 28 -4.84 13.79 7.80
C PHE A 28 -5.06 15.12 7.08
N CYS A 29 -4.97 16.23 7.81
CA CYS A 29 -4.96 17.58 7.26
C CYS A 29 -3.73 17.80 6.35
N HIS A 30 -2.56 17.30 6.77
CA HIS A 30 -1.30 17.48 6.06
C HIS A 30 -0.65 16.15 5.68
N ARG A 31 -0.16 16.07 4.42
CA ARG A 31 0.59 14.90 3.93
C ARG A 31 1.85 14.63 4.75
N LYS A 32 2.54 15.68 5.21
CA LYS A 32 3.75 15.57 6.04
C LYS A 32 3.48 14.76 7.31
N LYS A 33 2.40 15.06 8.04
CA LYS A 33 2.04 14.36 9.28
C LYS A 33 1.69 12.89 9.03
N ARG A 34 0.89 12.63 7.98
CA ARG A 34 0.58 11.26 7.54
C ARG A 34 1.86 10.47 7.24
N ASN A 35 2.83 11.07 6.55
CA ASN A 35 4.10 10.41 6.24
C ASN A 35 4.92 10.13 7.50
N GLU A 36 4.99 11.08 8.45
CA GLU A 36 5.64 10.88 9.75
C GLU A 36 5.05 9.68 10.51
N VAL A 37 3.73 9.50 10.47
CA VAL A 37 3.04 8.34 11.07
C VAL A 37 3.39 7.04 10.33
N LEU A 38 3.36 7.05 9.00
CA LEU A 38 3.67 5.87 8.18
C LEU A 38 5.14 5.43 8.31
N ASP A 39 6.07 6.35 8.48
CA ASP A 39 7.49 6.04 8.67
C ASP A 39 7.75 5.35 10.02
N LYS A 40 7.00 5.72 11.05
CA LYS A 40 7.09 5.15 12.40
C LYS A 40 6.32 3.84 12.58
N LYS A 41 5.51 3.41 11.61
CA LYS A 41 4.68 2.19 11.72
C LYS A 41 5.49 0.93 12.07
N LYS A 42 6.77 0.87 11.68
CA LYS A 42 7.68 -0.23 12.03
C LYS A 42 7.85 -0.43 13.54
N GLU A 43 7.70 0.65 14.32
CA GLU A 43 7.79 0.60 15.78
C GLU A 43 6.64 -0.20 16.40
N LEU A 44 5.47 -0.25 15.74
CA LEU A 44 4.32 -1.04 16.21
C LEU A 44 4.66 -2.54 16.22
N LYS A 45 5.36 -3.00 15.17
CA LYS A 45 5.85 -4.38 15.08
C LYS A 45 6.87 -4.68 16.18
N ASN A 46 7.81 -3.77 16.40
CA ASN A 46 8.86 -3.95 17.42
C ASN A 46 8.30 -4.00 18.85
N LYS A 47 7.19 -3.30 19.10
CA LYS A 47 6.50 -3.27 20.41
C LYS A 47 5.52 -4.44 20.60
N GLY A 48 5.49 -5.42 19.69
CA GLY A 48 4.62 -6.60 19.79
C GLY A 48 3.13 -6.30 19.71
N ARG A 49 2.72 -5.13 19.20
CA ARG A 49 1.30 -4.77 19.09
C ARG A 49 0.70 -5.39 17.83
N ASN A 50 -0.45 -6.04 17.96
CA ASN A 50 -1.22 -6.57 16.83
C ASN A 50 -2.04 -5.46 16.15
N ILE A 51 -1.37 -4.36 15.77
CA ILE A 51 -1.96 -3.19 15.12
C ILE A 51 -1.12 -2.86 13.89
N PHE A 52 -1.81 -2.69 12.75
CA PHE A 52 -1.17 -2.37 11.48
C PHE A 52 -1.64 -1.01 10.98
N VAL A 53 -0.70 -0.23 10.43
CA VAL A 53 -0.98 1.06 9.79
C VAL A 53 -0.46 0.98 8.36
N ASN A 54 -1.34 1.14 7.38
CA ASN A 54 -1.02 1.03 5.96
C ASN A 54 -1.55 2.26 5.20
N ASP A 55 -1.00 2.50 4.00
CA ASP A 55 -1.64 3.42 3.07
C ASP A 55 -3.01 2.86 2.66
N ASP A 56 -3.99 3.74 2.50
CA ASP A 56 -5.23 3.40 1.82
C ASP A 56 -4.98 3.39 0.32
N LEU A 57 -5.21 2.25 -0.33
CA LEU A 57 -4.88 2.02 -1.73
C LEU A 57 -6.14 1.73 -2.51
N THR A 58 -6.18 2.22 -3.75
CA THR A 58 -7.22 1.80 -4.68
C THR A 58 -7.09 0.30 -4.98
N PRO A 59 -8.18 -0.39 -5.40
CA PRO A 59 -8.14 -1.80 -5.74
C PRO A 59 -7.03 -2.16 -6.73
N LEU A 60 -6.87 -1.36 -7.78
CA LEU A 60 -5.79 -1.51 -8.76
C LEU A 60 -4.41 -1.45 -8.09
N ARG A 61 -4.14 -0.43 -7.26
CA ARG A 61 -2.85 -0.26 -6.56
C ARG A 61 -2.57 -1.39 -5.59
N ALA A 62 -3.58 -1.84 -4.84
CA ALA A 62 -3.46 -2.97 -3.92
C ALA A 62 -3.09 -4.26 -4.68
N THR A 63 -3.73 -4.48 -5.83
CA THR A 63 -3.42 -5.63 -6.69
C THR A 63 -2.02 -5.56 -7.27
N LEU A 64 -1.60 -4.41 -7.83
CA LEU A 64 -0.23 -4.24 -8.33
C LEU A 64 0.80 -4.53 -7.23
N LEU A 65 0.59 -4.01 -6.02
CA LEU A 65 1.46 -4.28 -4.88
C LEU A 65 1.51 -5.78 -4.54
N LYS A 66 0.36 -6.46 -4.57
CA LYS A 66 0.29 -7.90 -4.31
C LYS A 66 1.06 -8.69 -5.38
N THR A 67 0.78 -8.43 -6.66
CA THR A 67 1.45 -9.09 -7.79
C THR A 67 2.96 -8.91 -7.73
N MET A 68 3.45 -7.72 -7.35
CA MET A 68 4.88 -7.47 -7.18
C MET A 68 5.50 -8.29 -6.05
N LYS A 69 4.82 -8.45 -4.91
CA LYS A 69 5.33 -9.25 -3.79
C LYS A 69 5.42 -10.74 -4.11
N GLU A 70 4.64 -11.21 -5.08
CA GLU A 70 4.63 -12.60 -5.54
C GLU A 70 5.75 -12.89 -6.55
N GLN A 71 6.42 -11.87 -7.10
CA GLN A 71 7.49 -12.07 -8.08
C GLN A 71 8.80 -12.52 -7.42
N GLU A 72 9.44 -13.55 -7.99
CA GLU A 72 10.73 -14.05 -7.51
C GLU A 72 11.84 -13.00 -7.60
N SER A 73 11.80 -12.16 -8.65
CA SER A 73 12.74 -11.05 -8.88
C SER A 73 12.68 -9.97 -7.79
N VAL A 74 11.59 -9.91 -7.00
CA VAL A 74 11.34 -8.89 -5.98
C VAL A 74 11.72 -9.43 -4.60
N SER A 75 12.60 -8.70 -3.90
CA SER A 75 12.94 -8.98 -2.50
C SER A 75 11.96 -8.33 -1.53
N ASN A 76 11.44 -7.16 -1.87
CA ASN A 76 10.51 -6.40 -1.04
C ASN A 76 9.67 -5.44 -1.90
N ALA A 77 8.44 -5.17 -1.48
CA ALA A 77 7.61 -4.12 -2.08
C ALA A 77 6.82 -3.37 -1.00
N LYS A 78 6.79 -2.04 -1.13
CA LYS A 78 6.13 -1.13 -0.18
C LYS A 78 5.39 -0.03 -0.92
N THR A 79 4.45 0.57 -0.23
CA THR A 79 3.82 1.82 -0.69
C THR A 79 4.38 3.01 0.05
N ARG A 80 4.40 4.15 -0.64
CA ARG A 80 4.72 5.45 -0.07
C ARG A 80 3.94 6.52 -0.82
N ASP A 81 3.00 7.16 -0.14
CA ASP A 81 2.13 8.20 -0.72
C ASP A 81 1.41 7.72 -2.00
N GLY A 82 0.84 6.51 -1.93
CA GLY A 82 0.12 5.89 -3.06
C GLY A 82 1.01 5.34 -4.19
N ARG A 83 2.32 5.62 -4.18
CA ARG A 83 3.30 5.02 -5.11
C ARG A 83 3.70 3.64 -4.63
N ILE A 84 3.97 2.74 -5.57
CA ILE A 84 4.44 1.38 -5.27
C ILE A 84 5.94 1.31 -5.62
N LEU A 85 6.74 0.92 -4.64
CA LEU A 85 8.18 0.77 -4.76
C LEU A 85 8.55 -0.69 -4.54
N ALA A 86 9.36 -1.26 -5.42
CA ALA A 86 9.95 -2.58 -5.22
C ALA A 86 11.46 -2.55 -5.25
N TRP A 87 12.04 -3.42 -4.43
CA TRP A 87 13.47 -3.71 -4.37
C TRP A 87 13.71 -5.04 -5.06
N LEU A 88 14.55 -5.03 -6.08
CA LEU A 88 14.91 -6.23 -6.83
C LEU A 88 16.00 -7.03 -6.09
N ARG A 89 16.08 -8.34 -6.34
CA ARG A 89 17.10 -9.23 -5.76
C ARG A 89 18.47 -9.11 -6.43
N ASP A 90 18.49 -8.67 -7.69
CA ASP A 90 19.67 -8.64 -8.57
C ASP A 90 20.67 -7.52 -8.28
N GLY A 91 20.33 -6.57 -7.39
CA GLY A 91 21.28 -5.58 -6.89
C GLY A 91 20.78 -4.14 -7.01
N ASN A 92 20.17 -3.68 -5.92
CA ASN A 92 20.02 -2.28 -5.49
C ASN A 92 19.19 -1.28 -6.32
N ARG A 93 18.68 -1.62 -7.50
CA ARG A 93 17.73 -0.73 -8.19
C ARG A 93 16.34 -0.89 -7.59
N ARG A 94 15.85 0.19 -6.96
CA ARG A 94 14.43 0.33 -6.66
C ARG A 94 13.69 0.69 -7.95
N VAL A 95 12.59 0.01 -8.22
CA VAL A 95 11.69 0.37 -9.32
C VAL A 95 10.41 0.95 -8.75
N GLU A 96 9.94 2.05 -9.36
CA GLU A 96 8.62 2.59 -9.11
C GLU A 96 7.65 2.00 -10.14
N VAL A 97 6.53 1.47 -9.65
CA VAL A 97 5.41 0.99 -10.47
C VAL A 97 4.24 1.92 -10.24
N SER A 98 3.95 2.69 -11.28
CA SER A 98 2.89 3.69 -11.30
C SER A 98 1.68 3.20 -12.07
N THR A 99 1.91 2.40 -13.10
CA THR A 99 0.90 1.87 -14.01
C THR A 99 0.98 0.34 -14.12
N PRO A 100 -0.09 -0.31 -14.58
CA PRO A 100 -0.06 -1.69 -15.07
C PRO A 100 1.12 -2.03 -15.97
N ALA A 101 1.44 -1.15 -16.92
CA ALA A 101 2.51 -1.37 -17.89
C ALA A 101 3.86 -1.52 -17.19
N ASP A 102 4.14 -0.78 -16.12
CA ASP A 102 5.42 -0.82 -15.40
C ASP A 102 5.76 -2.20 -14.79
N LEU A 103 4.80 -3.13 -14.74
CA LEU A 103 5.04 -4.49 -14.26
C LEU A 103 6.06 -5.29 -15.10
N HIS A 104 6.32 -4.91 -16.36
CA HIS A 104 7.41 -5.49 -17.14
C HIS A 104 8.77 -5.31 -16.46
N ARG A 105 8.95 -4.25 -15.67
CA ARG A 105 10.20 -3.95 -14.94
C ARG A 105 10.51 -4.95 -13.83
N VAL A 106 9.52 -5.75 -13.41
CA VAL A 106 9.68 -6.82 -12.42
C VAL A 106 9.54 -8.21 -13.05
N GLY A 107 9.56 -8.31 -14.39
CA GLY A 107 9.48 -9.58 -15.11
C GLY A 107 8.06 -10.04 -15.47
N VAL A 108 7.05 -9.19 -15.31
CA VAL A 108 5.67 -9.53 -15.67
C VAL A 108 5.32 -8.88 -17.00
N ALA A 109 5.36 -9.65 -18.09
CA ALA A 109 5.11 -9.13 -19.45
C ALA A 109 3.66 -8.69 -19.65
N VAL A 110 2.68 -9.51 -19.23
CA VAL A 110 1.25 -9.17 -19.26
C VAL A 110 0.57 -9.76 -18.02
N PRO A 111 0.05 -8.93 -17.11
CA PRO A 111 -0.73 -9.42 -15.98
C PRO A 111 -2.07 -9.99 -16.47
N ASP A 112 -2.45 -11.15 -15.96
CA ASP A 112 -3.78 -11.72 -16.21
C ASP A 112 -4.85 -10.90 -15.46
N TRP A 113 -5.40 -9.88 -16.13
CA TRP A 113 -6.38 -8.97 -15.56
C TRP A 113 -7.71 -9.64 -15.18
N LYS A 114 -8.09 -10.71 -15.89
CA LYS A 114 -9.30 -11.48 -15.57
C LYS A 114 -9.12 -12.23 -14.26
N ARG A 115 -7.99 -12.92 -14.09
CA ARG A 115 -7.64 -13.57 -12.81
C ARG A 115 -7.57 -12.57 -11.66
N LEU A 116 -7.08 -11.36 -11.94
CA LEU A 116 -6.97 -10.28 -10.95
C LEU A 116 -8.28 -9.53 -10.70
N LYS A 117 -9.37 -9.83 -11.42
CA LYS A 117 -10.67 -9.15 -11.35
C LYS A 117 -10.57 -7.64 -11.58
N LEU A 118 -9.72 -7.23 -12.53
CA LEU A 118 -9.47 -5.83 -12.89
C LEU A 118 -9.68 -5.53 -14.38
N ASP A 119 -10.19 -6.50 -15.13
CA ASP A 119 -10.56 -6.38 -16.55
C ASP A 119 -11.44 -5.15 -16.84
N HIS A 120 -12.40 -4.85 -15.97
CA HIS A 120 -13.27 -3.68 -16.06
C HIS A 120 -12.56 -2.33 -15.85
N ILE A 121 -11.36 -2.31 -15.25
CA ILE A 121 -10.59 -1.09 -14.98
C ILE A 121 -9.59 -0.80 -16.10
N VAL A 122 -9.08 -1.84 -16.76
CA VAL A 122 -7.97 -1.73 -17.73
C VAL A 122 -8.46 -1.65 -19.19
N SER A 123 -9.73 -1.97 -19.46
CA SER A 123 -10.31 -1.99 -20.82
C SER A 123 -10.90 -0.64 -21.27
N GLN A 124 -10.65 0.46 -20.56
CA GLN A 124 -11.14 1.81 -20.88
C GLN A 124 -10.06 2.70 -21.48
#